data_AF-A0A9X6AC43-F1
#
_entry.id   AF-A0A9X6AC43-F1
#
_cell.length_a   1.000
_cell.length_b   1.000
_cell.length_c   1.000
_cell.angle_alpha   90.00
_cell.angle_beta   90.00
_cell.angle_gamma   90.00
#
_symmetry.space_group_name_H-M   'P 1'
#
loop_
_entity.id
_entity.type
_entity.pdbx_description
1 polymer ?
#
loop_
_entity_poly.entity_id
_entity_poly.type
_entity_poly.pdbx_seq_one_letter_code
_entity_poly.pdbx_strand_id
1 'polypeptide(L)'
;MLHRAGRTSWKRFAVVLAPSVMAAAALGVGMAQGALAASFLISGQKFQVALDTLDVRGLSIYGMVDVTRKGTLVPVVVTGASRAEISGLCQSVVVSIPVLGPYTLRITGGDRKRVEARNLFLDATSLSSTQANFDDLD
;
A
#
# COMPACT_ATOMS: atom_id res chain seq x y z
N MET A 1 8.88 41.29 -36.46
CA MET A 1 9.48 39.93 -36.47
C MET A 1 8.35 38.91 -36.44
N LEU A 2 7.92 38.37 -37.59
CA LEU A 2 6.90 37.32 -37.61
C LEU A 2 7.53 36.01 -37.12
N HIS A 3 7.18 35.58 -35.91
CA HIS A 3 7.39 34.20 -35.49
C HIS A 3 6.60 33.29 -36.45
N ARG A 4 7.30 32.56 -37.33
CA ARG A 4 6.69 31.44 -38.04
C ARG A 4 6.22 30.43 -36.99
N ALA A 5 4.92 30.35 -36.75
CA ALA A 5 4.34 29.28 -35.95
C ALA A 5 4.71 27.94 -36.60
N GLY A 6 5.37 27.07 -35.84
CA GLY A 6 5.79 25.75 -36.30
C GLY A 6 4.58 24.95 -36.81
N ARG A 7 4.66 24.45 -38.05
CA ARG A 7 3.61 23.62 -38.66
C ARG A 7 3.79 22.19 -38.18
N THR A 8 2.82 21.63 -37.46
CA THR A 8 2.79 20.21 -37.13
C THR A 8 2.68 19.38 -38.40
N SER A 9 3.67 18.52 -38.64
CA SER A 9 3.58 17.53 -39.70
C SER A 9 2.61 16.45 -39.26
N TRP A 10 1.35 16.55 -39.67
CA TRP A 10 0.29 15.61 -39.34
C TRP A 10 0.66 14.15 -39.63
N LYS A 11 1.44 13.90 -40.70
CA LYS A 11 1.97 12.56 -41.00
C LYS A 11 2.93 12.05 -39.93
N ARG A 12 3.89 12.89 -39.50
CA ARG A 12 4.87 12.50 -38.46
C ARG A 12 4.23 12.39 -37.09
N PHE A 13 3.24 13.25 -36.79
CA PHE A 13 2.49 13.22 -35.55
C PHE A 13 1.67 11.93 -35.43
N ALA A 14 0.93 11.55 -36.49
CA ALA A 14 0.13 10.32 -36.49
C ALA A 14 0.98 9.05 -36.31
N VAL A 15 2.18 9.01 -36.90
CA VAL A 15 3.11 7.87 -36.76
C VAL A 15 3.53 7.63 -35.31
N VAL A 16 3.59 8.67 -34.47
CA VAL A 16 3.95 8.57 -33.05
C VAL A 16 2.70 8.43 -32.15
N LEU A 17 1.63 9.13 -32.50
CA LEU A 17 0.38 9.11 -31.74
C LEU A 17 -0.33 7.74 -31.82
N ALA A 18 -0.40 7.14 -33.02
CA ALA A 18 -1.11 5.88 -33.21
C ALA A 18 -0.58 4.73 -32.32
N PRO A 19 0.73 4.42 -32.27
CA PRO A 19 1.24 3.35 -31.43
C PRO A 19 1.09 3.63 -29.93
N SER A 20 1.21 4.90 -29.51
CA SER A 20 1.04 5.27 -28.09
C SER A 20 -0.41 5.12 -27.63
N VAL A 21 -1.38 5.57 -28.44
CA VAL A 21 -2.81 5.37 -28.16
C VAL A 21 -3.17 3.88 -28.21
N MET A 22 -2.61 3.13 -29.15
CA MET A 22 -2.84 1.68 -29.25
C MET A 22 -2.32 0.94 -28.01
N ALA A 23 -1.12 1.28 -27.53
CA ALA A 23 -0.57 0.72 -26.30
C ALA A 23 -1.43 1.07 -25.08
N ALA A 24 -1.86 2.32 -24.94
CA ALA A 24 -2.73 2.75 -23.85
C ALA A 24 -4.09 2.03 -23.89
N ALA A 25 -4.68 1.87 -25.07
CA ALA A 25 -5.93 1.12 -25.25
C ALA A 25 -5.77 -0.35 -24.88
N ALA A 26 -4.67 -1.00 -25.30
CA ALA A 26 -4.39 -2.39 -24.94
C ALA A 26 -4.25 -2.58 -23.41
N LEU A 27 -3.55 -1.66 -22.75
CA LEU A 27 -3.44 -1.66 -21.28
C LEU A 27 -4.82 -1.46 -20.63
N GLY A 28 -5.63 -0.53 -21.14
CA GLY A 28 -6.99 -0.26 -20.66
C GLY A 28 -7.92 -1.47 -20.80
N VAL A 29 -7.87 -2.19 -21.93
CA VAL A 29 -8.63 -3.43 -22.14
C VAL A 29 -8.14 -4.52 -21.19
N GLY A 30 -6.83 -4.67 -21.01
CA GLY A 30 -6.26 -5.61 -20.05
C GLY A 30 -6.71 -5.34 -18.62
N MET A 31 -6.84 -4.06 -18.23
CA MET A 31 -7.39 -3.66 -16.94
C MET A 31 -8.89 -3.96 -16.83
N ALA A 32 -9.66 -3.67 -17.87
CA ALA A 32 -11.11 -3.91 -17.90
C ALA A 32 -11.46 -5.40 -17.82
N GLN A 33 -10.66 -6.27 -18.43
CA GLN A 33 -10.81 -7.73 -18.33
C GLN A 33 -10.18 -8.34 -17.07
N GLY A 34 -9.54 -7.53 -16.22
CA GLY A 34 -8.87 -8.00 -15.00
C GLY A 34 -7.57 -8.77 -15.25
N ALA A 35 -7.08 -8.81 -16.50
CA ALA A 35 -5.79 -9.40 -16.85
C ALA A 35 -4.60 -8.54 -16.37
N LEU A 36 -4.81 -7.23 -16.26
CA LEU A 36 -3.86 -6.28 -15.68
C LEU A 36 -4.48 -5.65 -14.44
N ALA A 37 -3.81 -5.76 -13.30
CA ALA A 37 -4.24 -5.05 -12.10
C ALA A 37 -3.92 -3.56 -12.29
N ALA A 38 -4.95 -2.71 -12.37
CA ALA A 38 -4.81 -1.24 -12.43
C ALA A 38 -4.20 -0.65 -11.14
N SER A 39 -4.01 -1.48 -10.11
CA SER A 39 -3.46 -1.11 -8.81
C SER A 39 -2.71 -2.31 -8.25
N PHE A 40 -1.53 -2.09 -7.67
CA PHE A 40 -0.86 -3.08 -6.82
C PHE A 40 -1.90 -3.68 -5.88
N LEU A 41 -1.97 -5.01 -5.84
CA LEU A 41 -2.88 -5.82 -5.05
C LEU A 41 -3.01 -5.31 -3.60
N ILE A 42 -3.95 -4.41 -3.34
CA ILE A 42 -4.49 -4.16 -2.00
C ILE A 42 -5.89 -4.78 -2.03
N SER A 43 -5.95 -6.11 -2.00
CA SER A 43 -7.24 -6.80 -2.04
C SER A 43 -7.21 -8.23 -1.46
N GLY A 44 -6.27 -8.51 -0.53
CA GLY A 44 -6.26 -9.79 0.23
C GLY A 44 -4.89 -10.39 0.55
N GLN A 45 -3.78 -9.68 0.33
CA GLN A 45 -2.46 -10.17 0.74
C GLN A 45 -2.19 -9.73 2.19
N LYS A 46 -1.75 -10.68 3.02
CA LYS A 46 -1.41 -10.42 4.43
C LYS A 46 -0.11 -9.63 4.49
N PHE A 47 -0.19 -8.37 4.88
CA PHE A 47 0.99 -7.57 5.22
C PHE A 47 1.51 -8.06 6.56
N GLN A 48 2.80 -8.39 6.61
CA GLN A 48 3.49 -8.67 7.86
C GLN A 48 4.22 -7.42 8.27
N VAL A 49 3.87 -6.89 9.44
CA VAL A 49 4.51 -5.73 10.04
C VAL A 49 5.28 -6.21 11.26
N ALA A 50 6.57 -5.96 11.29
CA ALA A 50 7.44 -6.16 12.44
C ALA A 50 8.00 -4.80 12.87
N LEU A 51 8.08 -4.58 14.18
CA LEU A 51 8.59 -3.37 14.81
C LEU A 51 9.52 -3.81 15.93
N ASP A 52 10.58 -3.04 16.19
CA ASP A 52 11.43 -3.27 17.37
C ASP A 52 10.79 -2.69 18.62
N THR A 53 10.30 -1.45 18.52
CA THR A 53 9.57 -0.78 19.60
C THR A 53 8.39 0.01 19.07
N LEU A 54 7.31 -0.01 19.84
CA LEU A 54 6.08 0.74 19.60
C LEU A 54 5.67 1.41 20.93
N ASP A 55 5.92 2.71 21.04
CA ASP A 55 5.47 3.53 22.16
C ASP A 55 4.22 4.30 21.75
N VAL A 56 3.14 4.18 22.52
CA VAL A 56 1.81 4.66 22.16
C VAL A 56 1.19 5.48 23.29
N ARG A 57 0.46 6.53 22.92
CA ARG A 57 -0.34 7.34 23.84
C ARG A 57 -1.79 7.41 23.38
N GLY A 58 -2.72 7.38 24.34
CA GLY A 58 -4.15 7.31 24.05
C GLY A 58 -4.50 6.02 23.32
N LEU A 59 -4.14 4.90 23.95
CA LEU A 59 -4.34 3.56 23.42
C LEU A 59 -5.83 3.18 23.47
N SER A 60 -6.33 2.57 22.39
CA SER A 60 -7.66 1.98 22.32
C SER A 60 -7.57 0.65 21.61
N ILE A 61 -8.12 -0.42 22.20
CA ILE A 61 -8.08 -1.75 21.61
C ILE A 61 -9.51 -2.31 21.57
N TYR A 62 -9.98 -2.67 20.39
CA TYR A 62 -11.32 -3.22 20.20
C TYR A 62 -11.38 -4.17 19.01
N GLY A 63 -12.33 -5.11 19.03
CA GLY A 63 -12.53 -6.05 17.93
C GLY A 63 -13.45 -5.47 16.85
N MET A 64 -13.13 -5.74 15.58
CA MET A 64 -13.99 -5.45 14.43
C MET A 64 -13.98 -6.59 13.41
N VAL A 65 -14.88 -6.49 12.43
CA VAL A 65 -14.92 -7.41 11.29
C VAL A 65 -14.77 -6.59 10.01
N ASP A 66 -13.63 -6.75 9.35
CA ASP A 66 -13.36 -6.13 8.07
C ASP A 66 -13.98 -6.94 6.92
N VAL A 67 -14.31 -6.24 5.83
CA VAL A 67 -14.85 -6.86 4.63
C VAL A 67 -13.87 -6.65 3.49
N THR A 68 -13.32 -7.75 2.97
CA THR A 68 -12.44 -7.70 1.80
C THR A 68 -13.24 -7.30 0.55
N ARG A 69 -12.55 -6.82 -0.50
CA ARG A 69 -13.16 -6.57 -1.83
C ARG A 69 -13.91 -7.77 -2.43
N LYS A 70 -13.60 -9.00 -1.98
CA LYS A 70 -14.28 -10.24 -2.39
C LYS A 70 -15.46 -10.62 -1.48
N GLY A 71 -15.83 -9.77 -0.52
CA GLY A 71 -16.93 -9.99 0.42
C GLY A 71 -16.60 -10.95 1.57
N THR A 72 -15.35 -11.39 1.71
CA THR A 72 -14.93 -12.23 2.85
C THR A 72 -14.84 -11.41 4.12
N LEU A 73 -15.48 -11.89 5.19
CA LEU A 73 -15.40 -11.33 6.54
C LEU A 73 -14.08 -11.74 7.20
N VAL A 74 -13.35 -10.77 7.75
CA VAL A 74 -12.07 -10.98 8.41
C VAL A 74 -12.15 -10.38 9.81
N PRO A 75 -12.18 -11.20 10.88
CA PRO A 75 -12.11 -10.68 12.24
C PRO A 75 -10.72 -10.08 12.49
N VAL A 76 -10.70 -8.86 13.00
CA VAL A 76 -9.48 -8.11 13.30
C VAL A 76 -9.57 -7.53 14.70
N VAL A 77 -8.42 -7.39 15.34
CA VAL A 77 -8.24 -6.55 16.51
C VAL A 77 -7.67 -5.23 16.04
N VAL A 78 -8.35 -4.15 16.38
CA VAL A 78 -7.97 -2.79 16.04
C VAL A 78 -7.30 -2.17 17.25
N THR A 79 -6.06 -1.74 17.04
CA THR A 79 -5.28 -0.98 18.01
C THR A 79 -5.15 0.45 17.52
N GLY A 80 -5.86 1.37 18.15
CA GLY A 80 -5.78 2.81 17.93
C GLY A 80 -4.81 3.49 18.90
N ALA A 81 -4.06 4.47 18.40
CA ALA A 81 -3.20 5.33 19.21
C ALA A 81 -3.25 6.78 18.70
N SER A 82 -3.49 7.73 19.59
CA SER A 82 -3.50 9.16 19.25
C SER A 82 -2.11 9.66 18.80
N ARG A 83 -1.05 9.13 19.42
CA ARG A 83 0.35 9.32 19.01
C ARG A 83 1.08 7.99 19.16
N ALA A 84 1.91 7.67 18.18
CA ALA A 84 2.80 6.51 18.22
C ALA A 84 4.22 6.91 17.79
N GLU A 85 5.21 6.42 18.52
CA GLU A 85 6.61 6.43 18.11
C GLU A 85 7.06 5.00 17.81
N ILE A 86 7.59 4.81 16.60
CA ILE A 86 7.93 3.49 16.08
C ILE A 86 9.42 3.43 15.74
N SER A 87 10.09 2.36 16.19
CA SER A 87 11.46 2.02 15.81
C SER A 87 11.50 0.69 15.06
N GLY A 88 12.42 0.57 14.09
CA GLY A 88 12.64 -0.68 13.36
C GLY A 88 11.40 -1.18 12.60
N LEU A 89 10.62 -0.28 12.01
CA LEU A 89 9.48 -0.64 11.18
C LEU A 89 9.97 -1.43 9.98
N CYS A 90 9.46 -2.65 9.83
CA CYS A 90 9.65 -3.52 8.67
C CYS A 90 8.28 -4.04 8.23
N GLN A 91 7.78 -3.52 7.13
CA GLN A 91 6.57 -3.99 6.49
C GLN A 91 6.94 -4.83 5.26
N SER A 92 6.38 -6.03 5.17
CA SER A 92 6.61 -6.92 4.04
C SER A 92 5.33 -7.54 3.51
N VAL A 93 5.31 -7.76 2.19
CA VAL A 93 4.24 -8.47 1.50
C VAL A 93 4.82 -9.27 0.33
N VAL A 94 4.31 -10.48 0.13
CA VAL A 94 4.68 -11.30 -1.02
C VAL A 94 3.67 -11.04 -2.13
N VAL A 95 4.11 -10.35 -3.18
CA VAL A 95 3.31 -10.08 -4.38
C VAL A 95 3.66 -11.10 -5.45
N SER A 96 2.67 -11.74 -6.05
CA SER A 96 2.90 -12.61 -7.20
C SER A 96 2.91 -11.76 -8.47
N ILE A 97 4.07 -11.68 -9.14
CA ILE A 97 4.19 -10.98 -10.41
C ILE A 97 3.95 -12.00 -11.53
N PRO A 98 3.00 -11.76 -12.46
CA PRO A 98 2.80 -12.63 -13.61
C PRO A 98 4.12 -12.89 -14.34
N VAL A 99 4.38 -14.14 -14.70
CA VAL A 99 5.60 -14.61 -15.38
C VAL A 99 6.87 -14.63 -14.52
N LEU A 100 7.02 -13.75 -13.53
CA LEU A 100 8.23 -13.63 -12.71
C LEU A 100 8.16 -14.37 -11.36
N GLY A 101 6.98 -14.80 -10.93
CA GLY A 101 6.79 -15.55 -9.68
C GLY A 101 6.65 -14.66 -8.43
N PRO A 102 6.80 -15.24 -7.22
CA PRO A 102 6.63 -14.49 -5.96
C PRO A 102 7.80 -13.54 -5.72
N TYR A 103 7.47 -12.27 -5.49
CA TYR A 103 8.41 -11.21 -5.12
C TYR A 103 8.01 -10.60 -3.79
N THR A 104 8.98 -10.42 -2.90
CA THR A 104 8.75 -9.77 -1.61
C THR A 104 9.00 -8.27 -1.74
N LEU A 105 7.96 -7.47 -1.56
CA LEU A 105 8.11 -6.05 -1.35
C LEU A 105 8.36 -5.82 0.14
N ARG A 106 9.46 -5.15 0.46
CA ARG A 106 9.85 -4.80 1.82
C ARG A 106 10.05 -3.30 1.93
N ILE A 107 9.39 -2.69 2.90
CA ILE A 107 9.48 -1.28 3.26
C ILE A 107 10.02 -1.20 4.68
N THR A 108 11.07 -0.41 4.91
CA THR A 108 11.64 -0.21 6.25
C THR A 108 11.61 1.27 6.64
N GLY A 109 11.59 1.53 7.94
CA GLY A 109 11.64 2.87 8.52
C GLY A 109 11.99 2.84 9.99
N GLY A 110 12.41 3.97 10.57
CA GLY A 110 12.71 4.03 11.99
C GLY A 110 14.14 3.63 12.40
N ASP A 111 15.01 3.23 11.45
CA ASP A 111 16.37 2.72 11.76
C ASP A 111 17.30 3.77 12.38
N ARG A 112 17.22 5.01 11.91
CA ARG A 112 18.06 6.13 12.41
C ARG A 112 17.27 7.19 13.18
N LYS A 113 16.04 7.45 12.75
CA LYS A 113 15.12 8.40 13.38
C LYS A 113 13.77 7.70 13.49
N ARG A 114 13.20 7.69 14.69
CA ARG A 114 11.89 7.09 14.95
C ARG A 114 10.83 7.69 14.03
N VAL A 115 9.90 6.84 13.62
CA VAL A 115 8.72 7.24 12.87
C VAL A 115 7.69 7.74 13.88
N GLU A 116 7.32 9.02 13.78
CA GLU A 116 6.20 9.57 14.54
C GLU A 116 4.93 9.46 13.69
N ALA A 117 3.88 8.85 14.26
CA ALA A 117 2.56 8.77 13.67
C ALA A 117 1.53 9.41 14.61
N ARG A 118 0.50 10.02 14.03
CA ARG A 118 -0.64 10.59 14.76
C ARG A 118 -1.93 9.95 14.28
N ASN A 119 -2.83 9.65 15.21
CA ASN A 119 -4.07 8.92 14.96
C ASN A 119 -3.80 7.62 14.17
N LEU A 120 -2.88 6.81 14.69
CA LEU A 120 -2.52 5.53 14.11
C LEU A 120 -3.59 4.50 14.45
N PHE A 121 -4.04 3.73 13.45
CA PHE A 121 -4.88 2.56 13.62
C PHE A 121 -4.16 1.36 13.00
N LEU A 122 -4.06 0.27 13.76
CA LEU A 122 -3.46 -0.98 13.34
C LEU A 122 -4.52 -2.08 13.42
N ASP A 123 -4.90 -2.58 12.25
CA ASP A 123 -5.87 -3.66 12.13
C ASP A 123 -5.12 -4.96 11.89
N ALA A 124 -5.17 -5.87 12.86
CA ALA A 124 -4.39 -7.10 12.82
C ALA A 124 -5.26 -8.32 13.10
N THR A 125 -5.08 -9.36 12.28
CA THR A 125 -5.68 -10.69 12.53
C THR A 125 -4.93 -11.47 13.61
N SER A 126 -3.67 -11.11 13.86
CA SER A 126 -2.82 -11.70 14.89
C SER A 126 -1.77 -10.68 15.32
N LEU A 127 -1.58 -10.54 16.63
CA LEU A 127 -0.61 -9.65 17.26
C LEU A 127 0.22 -10.50 18.23
N SER A 128 1.54 -10.35 18.18
CA SER A 128 2.46 -11.01 19.09
C SER A 128 3.53 -10.02 19.52
N SER A 129 3.84 -10.01 20.81
CA SER A 129 4.91 -9.21 21.39
C SER A 129 5.58 -9.99 22.50
N THR A 130 6.89 -9.82 22.66
CA THR A 130 7.65 -10.48 23.73
C THR A 130 7.41 -9.82 25.09
N GLN A 131 7.16 -8.51 25.08
CA GLN A 131 6.91 -7.72 26.27
C GLN A 131 5.94 -6.59 25.91
N ALA A 132 4.96 -6.37 26.77
CA ALA A 132 4.06 -5.24 26.73
C ALA A 132 3.96 -4.69 28.15
N ASN A 133 4.16 -3.38 28.29
CA ASN A 133 3.86 -2.66 29.53
C ASN A 133 2.74 -1.67 29.24
N PHE A 134 1.76 -1.63 30.13
CA PHE A 134 0.65 -0.70 30.05
C PHE A 134 0.60 0.07 31.37
N ASP A 135 0.92 1.36 31.28
CA ASP A 135 0.79 2.27 32.40
C ASP A 135 -0.52 3.05 32.18
N ASP A 136 -1.40 3.05 33.20
CA ASP A 136 -2.71 3.71 33.18
C ASP A 136 -3.63 3.28 32.00
N LEU A 137 -4.15 2.05 32.08
CA LEU A 137 -5.33 1.65 31.32
C LEU A 137 -6.59 2.06 32.10
N ASP A 138 -7.35 3.03 31.59
CA ASP A 138 -8.71 3.32 32.05
C ASP A 138 -9.72 2.27 31.55
#